data_AF-A0A4Y8D8H1-F1
#
_entry.id   AF-A0A4Y8D8H1-F1
#
_cell.length_a   1.000
_cell.length_b   1.000
_cell.length_c   1.000
_cell.angle_alpha   90.00
_cell.angle_beta   90.00
_cell.angle_gamma   90.00
#
_symmetry.space_group_name_H-M   'P 1'
#
loop_
_entity.id
_entity.type
_entity.pdbx_description
1 polymer ?
#
loop_
_entity_poly.entity_id
_entity_poly.type
_entity_poly.pdbx_seq_one_letter_code
_entity_poly.pdbx_strand_id
1 'polypeptide(L)'
;MSSTTYILHHNLKSVCSIMVRYTLAVRGPPKAFELKFEEQVVEIFHEEQLSEHFLCEVNSMGQVLLPPHQNHCFRLSNGLLQVPVLTSPALSKPIADSLEITYWLAKLYPSLIPESYSAQISSFLERLHALNFFSLSFPGRPQVANGFKAAAEKRLAGDISERYRKALLYKIEV
;
A
#
# COMPACT_ATOMS: atom_id res chain seq x y z
N MET A 1 -9.52 -28.62 -2.97
CA MET A 1 -9.69 -27.27 -2.37
C MET A 1 -8.71 -26.34 -3.07
N SER A 2 -9.18 -25.26 -3.69
CA SER A 2 -8.30 -24.26 -4.31
C SER A 2 -7.48 -23.58 -3.21
N SER A 3 -6.15 -23.53 -3.34
CA SER A 3 -5.32 -22.78 -2.40
C SER A 3 -5.65 -21.29 -2.52
N THR A 4 -6.10 -20.67 -1.43
CA THR A 4 -6.34 -19.22 -1.37
C THR A 4 -5.08 -18.48 -1.82
N THR A 5 -5.21 -17.69 -2.87
CA THR A 5 -4.11 -16.88 -3.43
C THR A 5 -4.21 -15.45 -2.91
N TYR A 6 -3.06 -14.88 -2.57
CA TYR A 6 -2.89 -13.49 -2.15
C TYR A 6 -2.14 -12.73 -3.25
N ILE A 7 -2.66 -11.59 -3.68
CA ILE A 7 -2.06 -10.79 -4.74
C ILE A 7 -1.47 -9.53 -4.12
N LEU A 8 -0.16 -9.36 -4.28
CA LEU A 8 0.56 -8.15 -3.94
C LEU A 8 0.63 -7.25 -5.19
N HIS A 9 -0.17 -6.19 -5.19
CA HIS A 9 -0.12 -5.12 -6.19
C HIS A 9 1.00 -4.16 -5.82
N HIS A 10 1.99 -3.99 -6.68
CA HIS A 10 3.21 -3.25 -6.33
C HIS A 10 3.80 -2.50 -7.52
N ASN A 11 4.69 -1.53 -7.27
CA ASN A 11 5.56 -0.98 -8.32
C ASN A 11 7.02 -1.35 -8.05
N LEU A 12 7.78 -1.65 -9.10
CA LEU A 12 9.19 -2.06 -8.98
C LEU A 12 10.11 -0.98 -8.40
N LYS A 13 9.72 0.30 -8.49
CA LYS A 13 10.51 1.44 -8.03
C LYS A 13 9.93 2.14 -6.80
N SER A 14 8.80 1.66 -6.27
CA SER A 14 8.25 2.18 -5.01
C SER A 14 9.04 1.62 -3.84
N VAL A 15 9.58 2.49 -2.98
CA VAL A 15 10.32 2.09 -1.77
C VAL A 15 9.47 1.20 -0.87
N CYS A 16 8.20 1.58 -0.64
CA CYS A 16 7.27 0.79 0.15
C CYS A 16 7.00 -0.59 -0.48
N SER A 17 6.92 -0.65 -1.82
CA SER A 17 6.76 -1.91 -2.54
C SER A 17 7.99 -2.81 -2.40
N ILE A 18 9.18 -2.22 -2.53
CA ILE A 18 10.45 -2.93 -2.35
C ILE A 18 10.54 -3.51 -0.94
N MET A 19 10.16 -2.75 0.09
CA MET A 19 10.13 -3.23 1.48
C MET A 19 9.27 -4.48 1.64
N VAL A 20 8.02 -4.45 1.17
CA VAL A 20 7.11 -5.61 1.30
C VAL A 20 7.57 -6.80 0.47
N ARG A 21 8.06 -6.59 -0.76
CA ARG A 21 8.61 -7.66 -1.60
C ARG A 21 9.84 -8.30 -0.96
N TYR A 22 10.72 -7.49 -0.37
CA TYR A 22 11.86 -7.98 0.37
C TYR A 22 11.43 -8.79 1.59
N THR A 23 10.47 -8.29 2.38
CA THR A 23 9.86 -9.01 3.51
C THR A 23 9.33 -10.38 3.06
N LEU A 24 8.60 -10.45 1.94
CA LEU A 24 8.15 -11.73 1.38
C LEU A 24 9.33 -12.64 1.03
N ALA A 25 10.35 -12.13 0.35
CA ALA A 25 11.50 -12.92 -0.08
C ALA A 25 12.27 -13.53 1.12
N VAL A 26 12.31 -12.85 2.27
CA VAL A 26 13.09 -13.28 3.45
C VAL A 26 12.24 -13.84 4.59
N ARG A 27 10.95 -14.11 4.37
CA ARG A 27 9.98 -14.46 5.42
C ARG A 27 10.28 -15.74 6.22
N GLY A 28 11.13 -16.61 5.70
CA GLY A 28 11.39 -17.91 6.32
C GLY A 28 10.16 -18.82 6.33
N PRO A 29 10.14 -19.87 7.16
CA PRO A 29 9.04 -20.84 7.18
C PRO A 29 7.77 -20.26 7.83
N PRO A 30 6.57 -20.69 7.37
CA PRO A 30 5.30 -20.30 7.96
C PRO A 30 5.10 -20.97 9.32
N LYS A 31 4.27 -20.35 10.16
CA LYS A 31 3.85 -20.92 11.45
C LYS A 31 2.98 -22.17 11.30
N ALA A 32 2.15 -22.24 10.27
CA ALA A 32 1.18 -23.33 10.09
C ALA A 32 1.12 -23.87 8.66
N PHE A 33 0.84 -23.01 7.68
CA PHE A 33 0.76 -23.39 6.27
C PHE A 33 1.33 -22.28 5.38
N GLU A 34 1.92 -22.69 4.25
CA GLU A 34 2.47 -21.76 3.28
C GLU A 34 1.34 -21.06 2.53
N LEU A 35 1.42 -19.73 2.44
CA LEU A 35 0.52 -18.96 1.60
C LEU A 35 1.08 -18.84 0.18
N LYS A 36 0.19 -18.95 -0.80
CA LYS A 36 0.53 -18.64 -2.19
C LYS A 36 0.40 -17.15 -2.43
N PHE A 37 1.51 -16.50 -2.76
CA PHE A 37 1.55 -15.11 -3.20
C PHE A 37 1.75 -15.02 -4.70
N GLU A 38 1.00 -14.13 -5.34
CA GLU A 38 1.23 -13.67 -6.69
C GLU A 38 1.56 -12.18 -6.66
N GLU A 39 2.41 -11.74 -7.58
CA GLU A 39 2.85 -10.36 -7.70
C GLU A 39 2.23 -9.75 -8.95
N GLN A 40 1.56 -8.61 -8.79
CA GLN A 40 0.99 -7.84 -9.89
C GLN A 40 1.65 -6.46 -9.92
N VAL A 41 2.30 -6.14 -11.04
CA VAL A 41 2.91 -4.82 -11.22
C VAL A 41 1.84 -3.79 -11.56
N VAL A 42 1.94 -2.63 -10.92
CA VAL A 42 1.13 -1.43 -11.16
C VAL A 42 2.06 -0.33 -11.64
N GLU A 43 1.83 0.18 -12.84
CA GLU A 43 2.64 1.20 -13.49
C GLU A 43 2.30 2.61 -13.00
N ILE A 44 2.83 2.97 -11.82
CA ILE A 44 2.50 4.23 -11.15
C ILE A 44 2.98 5.49 -11.88
N PHE A 45 3.97 5.34 -12.77
CA PHE A 45 4.47 6.43 -13.60
C PHE A 45 3.57 6.72 -14.81
N HIS A 46 2.67 5.79 -15.14
CA HIS A 46 1.61 5.96 -16.14
C HIS A 46 0.24 6.11 -15.47
N GLU A 47 0.22 6.48 -14.18
CA GLU A 47 -0.99 6.82 -13.44
C GLU A 47 -2.00 5.65 -13.30
N GLU A 48 -1.54 4.39 -13.39
CA GLU A 48 -2.40 3.20 -13.27
C GLU A 48 -3.08 3.13 -11.89
N GLN A 49 -2.41 3.63 -10.85
CA GLN A 49 -2.96 3.77 -9.50
C GLN A 49 -4.13 4.76 -9.39
N LEU A 50 -4.39 5.53 -10.45
CA LEU A 50 -5.55 6.41 -10.58
C LEU A 50 -6.63 5.81 -11.48
N SER A 51 -6.44 4.61 -12.04
CA SER A 51 -7.45 3.96 -12.87
C SER A 51 -8.70 3.60 -12.07
N GLU A 52 -9.84 3.52 -12.75
CA GLU A 52 -11.10 3.10 -12.14
C GLU A 52 -10.98 1.71 -11.52
N HIS A 53 -10.42 0.75 -12.26
CA HIS A 53 -10.21 -0.60 -11.75
C HIS A 53 -9.36 -0.60 -10.46
N PHE A 54 -8.25 0.12 -10.45
CA PHE A 54 -7.38 0.13 -9.27
C PHE A 54 -8.07 0.79 -8.07
N LEU A 55 -8.67 1.97 -8.25
CA LEU A 55 -9.29 2.70 -7.15
C LEU A 55 -10.60 2.08 -6.65
N CYS A 56 -11.32 1.37 -7.51
CA CYS A 56 -12.60 0.78 -7.17
C CYS A 56 -12.48 -0.68 -6.72
N GLU A 57 -11.59 -1.48 -7.32
CA GLU A 57 -11.53 -2.93 -7.10
C GLU A 57 -10.30 -3.37 -6.31
N VAL A 58 -9.13 -2.76 -6.53
CA VAL A 58 -7.88 -3.16 -5.86
C VAL A 58 -7.72 -2.45 -4.52
N ASN A 59 -7.83 -1.12 -4.52
CA ASN A 59 -7.68 -0.29 -3.35
C ASN A 59 -8.95 0.49 -3.02
N SER A 60 -10.07 -0.21 -2.98
CA SER A 60 -11.38 0.35 -2.60
C SER A 60 -11.40 0.99 -1.21
N MET A 61 -10.49 0.56 -0.33
CA MET A 61 -10.40 1.02 1.08
C MET A 61 -9.33 2.08 1.32
N GLY A 62 -8.54 2.43 0.31
CA GLY A 62 -7.76 3.67 0.28
C GLY A 62 -8.62 4.93 0.24
N GLN A 63 -9.88 4.81 0.67
CA GLN A 63 -11.02 5.73 0.70
C GLN A 63 -11.63 5.89 2.10
N VAL A 64 -11.19 5.12 3.11
CA VAL A 64 -11.84 5.13 4.43
C VAL A 64 -11.11 6.05 5.40
N LEU A 65 -11.80 7.12 5.82
CA LEU A 65 -11.47 7.90 7.02
C LEU A 65 -11.41 6.96 8.23
N LEU A 66 -10.22 6.47 8.55
CA LEU A 66 -10.00 5.96 9.90
C LEU A 66 -10.05 7.17 10.84
N PRO A 67 -10.81 7.09 11.95
CA PRO A 67 -10.96 8.20 12.88
C PRO A 67 -9.59 8.66 13.36
N PRO A 68 -9.39 9.98 13.54
CA PRO A 68 -8.08 10.59 13.79
C PRO A 68 -7.32 10.07 15.02
N HIS A 69 -7.98 9.27 15.88
CA HIS A 69 -7.42 8.79 17.13
C HIS A 69 -6.97 7.32 17.13
N GLN A 70 -7.09 6.57 16.03
CA GLN A 70 -6.72 5.14 16.03
C GLN A 70 -5.51 4.74 15.19
N ASN A 71 -4.88 5.64 14.43
CA ASN A 71 -3.62 5.34 13.74
C ASN A 71 -2.62 6.49 13.91
N HIS A 72 -1.61 6.26 14.76
CA HIS A 72 -0.43 7.13 14.84
C HIS A 72 0.54 6.93 13.65
N CYS A 73 0.21 6.07 12.68
CA CYS A 73 1.01 5.92 11.46
C CYS A 73 0.57 6.97 10.41
N PHE A 74 1.16 8.16 10.54
CA PHE A 74 1.56 9.07 9.47
C PHE A 74 0.62 9.21 8.25
N ARG A 75 -0.36 10.12 8.37
CA ARG A 75 -1.07 10.77 7.23
C ARG A 75 -0.17 11.77 6.45
N LEU A 76 1.14 11.53 6.35
CA LEU A 76 2.10 12.50 5.80
C LEU A 76 2.73 12.08 4.45
N SER A 77 2.38 10.91 3.91
CA SER A 77 2.66 10.62 2.51
C SER A 77 1.41 10.94 1.69
N ASN A 78 1.46 12.05 0.93
CA ASN A 78 0.52 12.42 -0.14
C ASN A 78 -0.24 11.18 -0.65
N GLY A 79 -1.57 11.14 -0.46
CA GLY A 79 -2.42 9.97 -0.74
C GLY A 79 -2.36 9.44 -2.18
N LEU A 80 -1.58 10.09 -3.04
CA LEU A 80 -1.39 9.84 -4.46
C LEU A 80 -0.51 8.62 -4.80
N LEU A 81 0.25 8.06 -3.85
CA LEU A 81 1.10 6.87 -4.06
C LEU A 81 0.61 5.67 -3.23
N GLN A 82 -0.29 4.85 -3.78
CA GLN A 82 -0.94 3.75 -3.06
C GLN A 82 -0.48 2.36 -3.53
N VAL A 83 0.84 2.16 -3.62
CA VAL A 83 1.39 0.81 -3.74
C VAL A 83 2.51 0.63 -2.72
N PRO A 84 2.57 -0.51 -2.01
CA PRO A 84 1.89 -1.77 -2.32
C PRO A 84 0.47 -1.89 -1.75
N VAL A 85 -0.32 -2.80 -2.32
CA VAL A 85 -1.63 -3.23 -1.79
C VAL A 85 -1.72 -4.75 -1.80
N LEU A 86 -2.06 -5.35 -0.67
CA LEU A 86 -2.31 -6.78 -0.57
C LEU A 86 -3.81 -7.06 -0.65
N THR A 87 -4.21 -7.93 -1.57
CA THR A 87 -5.60 -8.36 -1.77
C THR A 87 -5.73 -9.88 -1.74
N SER A 88 -6.86 -10.38 -1.28
CA SER A 88 -7.25 -11.79 -1.40
C SER A 88 -8.74 -11.93 -1.06
N PRO A 89 -9.47 -12.89 -1.65
CA PRO A 89 -10.82 -13.23 -1.20
C PRO A 89 -10.92 -13.64 0.26
N ALA A 90 -9.81 -14.06 0.90
CA ALA A 90 -9.77 -14.41 2.31
C ALA A 90 -9.56 -13.20 3.25
N LEU A 91 -9.22 -12.02 2.71
CA LEU A 91 -9.12 -10.79 3.48
C LEU A 91 -10.48 -10.10 3.50
N SER A 92 -10.90 -9.63 4.68
CA SER A 92 -12.13 -8.82 4.81
C SER A 92 -12.04 -7.47 4.10
N LYS A 93 -10.82 -6.97 3.90
CA LYS A 93 -10.50 -5.76 3.15
C LYS A 93 -9.08 -5.81 2.60
N PRO A 94 -8.75 -5.07 1.52
CA PRO A 94 -7.38 -4.84 1.10
C PRO A 94 -6.53 -4.23 2.22
N ILE A 95 -5.25 -4.61 2.29
CA ILE A 95 -4.26 -4.00 3.18
C ILE A 95 -3.37 -3.11 2.31
N ALA A 96 -3.48 -1.78 2.45
CA ALA A 96 -2.83 -0.80 1.56
C ALA A 96 -1.66 -0.05 2.21
N ASP A 97 -1.31 -0.39 3.45
CA ASP A 97 -0.17 0.17 4.16
C ASP A 97 0.96 -0.86 4.24
N SER A 98 2.16 -0.49 3.77
CA SER A 98 3.31 -1.40 3.73
C SER A 98 3.78 -1.90 5.10
N LEU A 99 3.62 -1.10 6.16
CA LEU A 99 3.95 -1.51 7.52
C LEU A 99 2.89 -2.47 8.06
N GLU A 100 1.61 -2.19 7.80
CA GLU A 100 0.50 -3.09 8.13
C GLU A 100 0.65 -4.45 7.44
N ILE A 101 1.00 -4.47 6.13
CA ILE A 101 1.31 -5.71 5.40
C ILE A 101 2.49 -6.44 6.06
N THR A 102 3.54 -5.72 6.45
CA THR A 102 4.73 -6.32 7.09
C THR A 102 4.36 -6.99 8.43
N TYR A 103 3.61 -6.31 9.28
CA TYR A 103 3.14 -6.90 10.54
C TYR A 103 2.14 -8.04 10.33
N TRP A 104 1.29 -7.95 9.31
CA TRP A 104 0.40 -9.04 8.93
C TRP A 104 1.18 -10.29 8.52
N LEU A 105 2.23 -10.14 7.70
CA LEU A 105 3.14 -11.22 7.34
C LEU A 105 3.87 -11.78 8.57
N ALA A 106 4.37 -10.94 9.47
CA ALA A 106 5.09 -11.38 10.66
C ALA A 106 4.25 -12.28 11.60
N LYS A 107 2.91 -12.10 11.64
CA LYS A 107 2.01 -13.01 12.37
C LYS A 107 2.00 -14.42 11.80
N LEU A 108 2.19 -14.55 10.50
CA LEU A 108 2.19 -15.81 9.76
C LEU A 108 3.58 -16.44 9.65
N TYR A 109 4.61 -15.60 9.66
CA TYR A 109 6.02 -15.95 9.49
C TYR A 109 6.84 -15.40 10.67
N PRO A 110 6.88 -16.10 11.81
CA PRO A 110 7.44 -15.55 13.06
C PRO A 110 8.93 -15.21 13.00
N SER A 111 9.67 -15.78 12.02
CA SER A 111 11.10 -15.47 11.84
C SER A 111 11.36 -14.03 11.39
N LEU A 112 10.35 -13.35 10.81
CA LEU A 112 10.44 -11.95 10.43
C LEU A 112 10.58 -11.01 11.64
N ILE A 113 9.86 -11.30 12.73
CA ILE A 113 9.90 -10.55 13.98
C ILE A 113 9.99 -11.54 15.14
N PRO A 114 11.20 -12.05 15.44
CA PRO A 114 11.40 -12.96 16.55
C PRO A 114 11.02 -12.30 17.87
N GLU A 115 10.41 -13.06 18.78
CA GLU A 115 9.89 -12.55 20.06
C GLU A 115 10.95 -11.79 20.87
N SER A 116 12.19 -12.32 20.92
CA SER A 116 13.32 -11.72 21.64
C SER A 116 13.73 -10.34 21.14
N TYR A 117 13.41 -9.99 19.90
CA TYR A 117 13.75 -8.71 19.28
C TYR A 117 12.52 -7.89 18.87
N SER A 118 11.33 -8.36 19.20
CA SER A 118 10.06 -7.80 18.73
C SER A 118 9.94 -6.29 19.00
N ALA A 119 10.20 -5.84 20.22
CA ALA A 119 10.13 -4.44 20.59
C ALA A 119 11.11 -3.55 19.79
N GLN A 120 12.35 -4.04 19.59
CA GLN A 120 13.38 -3.29 18.87
C GLN A 120 13.05 -3.20 17.37
N ILE A 121 12.65 -4.33 16.76
CA ILE A 121 12.29 -4.39 15.35
C ILE A 121 11.06 -3.50 15.07
N SER A 122 10.01 -3.59 15.89
CA SER A 122 8.82 -2.75 15.72
C SER A 122 9.17 -1.27 15.83
N SER A 123 9.98 -0.87 16.80
CA SER A 123 10.46 0.51 16.91
C SER A 123 11.26 0.97 15.68
N PHE A 124 12.07 0.08 15.10
CA PHE A 124 12.86 0.41 13.90
C PHE A 124 11.97 0.57 12.68
N LEU A 125 11.00 -0.32 12.50
CA LEU A 125 10.01 -0.25 11.42
C LEU A 125 9.17 1.03 11.54
N GLU A 126 8.66 1.35 12.72
CA GLU A 126 7.88 2.57 12.95
C GLU A 126 8.69 3.84 12.62
N ARG A 127 9.94 3.92 13.08
CA ARG A 127 10.82 5.06 12.76
C ARG A 127 11.17 5.15 11.28
N LEU A 128 11.35 4.01 10.61
CA LEU A 128 11.59 3.96 9.17
C LEU A 128 10.36 4.48 8.40
N HIS A 129 9.16 4.04 8.77
CA HIS A 129 7.91 4.44 8.14
C HIS A 129 7.45 5.87 8.52
N ALA A 130 8.04 6.48 9.55
CA ALA A 130 7.88 7.90 9.85
C ALA A 130 8.65 8.81 8.87
N LEU A 131 9.55 8.26 8.05
CA LEU A 131 10.24 9.04 7.02
C LEU A 131 9.29 9.38 5.86
N ASN A 132 9.49 10.56 5.27
CA ASN A 132 8.80 10.92 4.04
C ASN A 132 9.49 10.28 2.83
N PHE A 133 9.02 9.08 2.44
CA PHE A 133 9.55 8.35 1.27
C PHE A 133 9.38 9.09 -0.05
N PHE A 134 8.39 9.99 -0.17
CA PHE A 134 8.22 10.81 -1.37
C PHE A 134 9.42 11.75 -1.55
N SER A 135 9.81 12.45 -0.48
CA SER A 135 10.98 13.35 -0.50
C SER A 135 12.28 12.62 -0.81
N LEU A 136 12.41 11.35 -0.37
CA LEU A 136 13.57 10.51 -0.68
C LEU A 136 13.57 10.03 -2.15
N SER A 137 12.40 9.72 -2.69
CA SER A 137 12.26 9.21 -4.07
C SER A 137 12.33 10.33 -5.12
N PHE A 138 11.92 11.54 -4.76
CA PHE A 138 11.84 12.70 -5.66
C PHE A 138 12.51 13.95 -5.06
N PRO A 139 13.82 13.90 -4.76
CA PRO A 139 14.52 15.03 -4.14
C PRO A 139 14.49 16.26 -5.05
N GLY A 140 14.06 17.39 -4.49
CA GLY A 140 13.95 18.66 -5.22
C GLY A 140 12.88 18.70 -6.31
N ARG A 141 11.90 17.77 -6.29
CA ARG A 141 10.84 17.67 -7.32
C ARG A 141 9.42 17.71 -6.76
N PRO A 142 9.02 18.75 -6.00
CA PRO A 142 7.65 18.85 -5.46
C PRO A 142 6.56 18.85 -6.54
N GLN A 143 6.88 19.28 -7.77
CA GLN A 143 5.98 19.26 -8.91
C GLN A 143 5.47 17.86 -9.29
N VAL A 144 6.17 16.79 -8.90
CA VAL A 144 5.72 15.41 -9.15
C VAL A 144 4.43 15.12 -8.38
N ALA A 145 4.30 15.63 -7.14
CA ALA A 145 3.07 15.49 -6.36
C ALA A 145 1.91 16.25 -7.02
N ASN A 146 2.19 17.47 -7.50
CA ASN A 146 1.21 18.27 -8.23
C ASN A 146 0.77 17.60 -9.54
N GLY A 147 1.67 16.89 -10.22
CA GLY A 147 1.35 16.12 -11.43
C GLY A 147 0.29 15.05 -11.17
N PHE A 148 0.41 14.29 -10.08
CA PHE A 148 -0.59 13.28 -9.73
C PHE A 148 -1.95 13.90 -9.36
N LYS A 149 -1.94 15.04 -8.64
CA LYS A 149 -3.18 15.76 -8.34
C LYS A 149 -3.87 16.25 -9.62
N ALA A 150 -3.12 16.89 -10.52
CA ALA A 150 -3.65 17.35 -11.80
C ALA A 150 -4.18 16.19 -12.66
N ALA A 151 -3.53 15.04 -12.62
CA ALA A 151 -3.96 13.83 -13.32
C ALA A 151 -5.31 13.30 -12.77
N ALA A 152 -5.54 13.38 -11.46
CA ALA A 152 -6.81 13.03 -10.84
C ALA A 152 -7.92 14.04 -11.18
N GLU A 153 -7.63 15.34 -11.11
CA GLU A 153 -8.55 16.41 -11.49
C GLU A 153 -8.97 16.32 -12.97
N LYS A 154 -8.03 16.01 -13.86
CA LYS A 154 -8.30 15.78 -15.28
C LYS A 154 -9.28 14.62 -15.50
N ARG A 155 -9.18 13.53 -14.74
CA ARG A 155 -10.11 12.39 -14.80
C ARG A 155 -11.49 12.77 -14.28
N LEU A 156 -11.56 13.56 -13.21
CA LEU A 156 -12.84 14.06 -12.66
C LEU A 156 -13.62 14.93 -13.63
N ALA A 157 -12.94 15.66 -14.52
CA ALA A 157 -13.57 16.46 -15.57
C ALA A 157 -14.17 15.61 -16.71
N GLY A 158 -13.85 14.31 -16.78
CA GLY A 158 -14.38 13.40 -17.80
C GLY A 158 -15.76 12.83 -17.45
N ASP A 159 -16.30 12.07 -18.41
CA ASP A 159 -17.46 11.20 -18.21
C ASP A 159 -16.99 9.90 -17.55
N ILE A 160 -17.35 9.71 -16.29
CA ILE A 160 -16.88 8.63 -15.43
C ILE A 160 -18.00 8.15 -14.52
N SER A 161 -17.92 6.91 -14.03
CA SER A 161 -18.90 6.40 -13.08
C SER A 161 -18.92 7.19 -11.77
N GLU A 162 -20.07 7.26 -11.11
CA GLU A 162 -20.21 7.90 -9.80
C GLU A 162 -19.32 7.24 -8.72
N ARG A 163 -19.12 5.92 -8.82
CA ARG A 163 -18.22 5.17 -7.93
C ARG A 163 -16.78 5.66 -8.09
N TYR A 164 -16.32 5.80 -9.32
CA TYR A 164 -14.97 6.27 -9.64
C TYR A 164 -14.78 7.75 -9.31
N ARG A 165 -15.79 8.59 -9.56
CA ARG A 165 -15.79 10.00 -9.16
C ARG A 165 -15.57 10.16 -7.66
N LYS A 166 -16.31 9.41 -6.83
CA LYS A 166 -16.13 9.41 -5.36
C LYS A 166 -14.72 8.96 -4.96
N ALA A 167 -14.20 7.93 -5.62
CA ALA A 167 -12.86 7.43 -5.38
C ALA A 167 -11.77 8.49 -5.66
N LEU A 168 -11.89 9.19 -6.79
CA LEU A 168 -10.96 10.26 -7.20
C LEU A 168 -11.07 11.49 -6.30
N LEU A 169 -12.27 11.89 -5.88
CA LEU A 169 -12.45 13.02 -4.96
C LEU A 169 -11.77 12.75 -3.62
N TYR A 170 -12.00 11.59 -3.03
CA TYR A 170 -11.32 11.20 -1.79
C TYR A 170 -9.79 11.27 -1.94
N LYS A 171 -9.29 10.74 -3.07
CA LYS A 171 -7.86 10.68 -3.37
C LYS A 171 -7.19 12.05 -3.47
N ILE A 172 -7.94 13.11 -3.76
CA ILE A 172 -7.45 14.49 -3.84
C ILE A 172 -7.46 15.18 -2.47
N GLU A 173 -8.37 14.78 -1.57
CA GLU A 173 -8.53 15.36 -0.24
C GLU A 173 -7.49 14.84 0.78
N VAL A 174 -6.85 13.70 0.51
CA VAL A 174 -5.85 13.03 1.38
C VAL A 174 -4.44 13.15 0.83
#